data_AF-A0A8S9F3H1-F1
#
_entry.id   AF-A0A8S9F3H1-F1
#
_cell.length_a   1.000
_cell.length_b   1.000
_cell.length_c   1.000
_cell.angle_alpha   90.00
_cell.angle_beta   90.00
_cell.angle_gamma   90.00
#
_symmetry.space_group_name_H-M   'P 1'
#
loop_
_entity.id
_entity.type
_entity.pdbx_description
1 polymer ?
#
loop_
_entity_poly.entity_id
_entity_poly.type
_entity_poly.pdbx_seq_one_letter_code
_entity_poly.pdbx_strand_id
1 'polypeptide(L)'
;KDVVVSYYYFYQMAKVHPNPGTLGEFLETFMAGKVAYGSWYEHVRGWWEKKQEKQLLYLFYEDMKKDPQQEVQKILRFLGKEVAEETVARILHHTSFQEMRKNPAANYETVPTTLMDHSLSPFLRKGISGDWKNHFTVAQNECFDQHYQEHMAGSDLHFQMEA
;
A
#
# COMPACT_ATOMS: atom_id res chain seq x y z
N LYS A 1 0.70 4.94 -7.57
CA LYS A 1 0.43 3.98 -8.67
C LYS A 1 0.32 2.54 -8.18
N ASP A 2 1.29 2.00 -7.41
CA ASP A 2 1.20 0.63 -6.89
C ASP A 2 -0.05 0.36 -6.03
N VAL A 3 -0.51 1.38 -5.29
CA VAL A 3 -1.79 1.32 -4.56
C VAL A 3 -2.94 0.97 -5.53
N VAL A 4 -3.01 1.59 -6.70
CA VAL A 4 -4.07 1.32 -7.70
C VAL A 4 -4.03 -0.13 -8.15
N VAL A 5 -2.84 -0.63 -8.50
CA VAL A 5 -2.68 -2.02 -8.94
C VAL A 5 -3.06 -3.00 -7.84
N SER A 6 -2.56 -2.78 -6.62
CA SER A 6 -2.91 -3.63 -5.48
C SER A 6 -4.42 -3.62 -5.21
N TYR A 7 -5.03 -2.44 -5.29
CA TYR A 7 -6.44 -2.28 -4.99
C TYR A 7 -7.36 -2.87 -6.07
N TYR A 8 -6.96 -2.80 -7.34
CA TYR A 8 -7.63 -3.47 -8.45
C TYR A 8 -7.72 -4.99 -8.22
N TYR A 9 -6.60 -5.64 -7.90
CA TYR A 9 -6.59 -7.07 -7.61
C TYR A 9 -7.37 -7.41 -6.33
N PHE A 10 -7.36 -6.52 -5.34
CA PHE A 10 -8.18 -6.68 -4.14
C PHE A 10 -9.69 -6.62 -4.45
N TYR A 11 -10.13 -5.69 -5.31
CA TYR A 11 -11.52 -5.63 -5.79
C TYR A 11 -11.94 -6.89 -6.55
N GLN A 12 -11.02 -7.52 -7.28
CA GLN A 12 -11.31 -8.79 -7.98
C GLN A 12 -11.53 -9.94 -7.00
N MET A 13 -10.70 -10.04 -5.96
CA MET A 13 -10.72 -11.19 -5.04
C MET A 13 -11.71 -11.02 -3.87
N ALA A 14 -11.91 -9.81 -3.36
CA ALA A 14 -12.77 -9.55 -2.21
C ALA A 14 -14.22 -9.28 -2.63
N LYS A 15 -15.12 -10.20 -2.31
CA LYS A 15 -16.53 -10.21 -2.80
C LYS A 15 -17.42 -9.12 -2.20
N VAL A 16 -16.90 -8.33 -1.24
CA VAL A 16 -17.57 -7.14 -0.71
C VAL A 16 -17.53 -5.97 -1.71
N HIS A 17 -16.60 -5.99 -2.64
CA HIS A 17 -16.44 -4.92 -3.63
C HIS A 17 -17.21 -5.21 -4.92
N PRO A 18 -17.68 -4.16 -5.62
CA PRO A 18 -18.21 -4.32 -6.96
C PRO A 18 -17.12 -4.79 -7.92
N ASN A 19 -17.52 -5.39 -9.04
CA ASN A 19 -16.58 -5.74 -10.11
C ASN A 19 -15.80 -4.49 -10.55
N PRO A 20 -14.45 -4.50 -10.50
CA PRO A 20 -13.65 -3.34 -10.87
C PRO A 20 -13.60 -3.07 -12.38
N GLY A 21 -14.13 -3.97 -13.22
CA GLY A 21 -13.99 -3.89 -14.66
C GLY A 21 -12.55 -4.16 -15.10
N THR A 22 -12.12 -3.48 -16.14
CA THR A 22 -10.72 -3.45 -16.60
C THR A 22 -9.89 -2.55 -15.70
N LEU A 23 -8.56 -2.71 -15.74
CA LEU A 23 -7.65 -1.82 -15.00
C LEU A 23 -7.81 -0.35 -15.40
N GLY A 24 -8.12 -0.07 -16.67
CA GLY A 24 -8.36 1.30 -17.15
C GLY A 24 -9.59 1.95 -16.51
N GLU A 25 -10.72 1.23 -16.51
CA GLU A 25 -11.95 1.70 -15.85
C GLU A 25 -11.76 1.88 -14.34
N PHE A 26 -11.01 0.96 -13.71
CA PHE A 26 -10.68 1.08 -12.30
C PHE A 26 -9.76 2.27 -12.01
N LEU A 27 -8.78 2.55 -12.88
CA LEU A 27 -7.89 3.70 -12.76
C LEU A 27 -8.68 5.02 -12.77
N GLU A 28 -9.63 5.17 -13.69
CA GLU A 28 -10.53 6.33 -13.73
C GLU A 28 -11.37 6.46 -12.46
N THR A 29 -11.94 5.35 -11.99
CA THR A 29 -12.73 5.29 -10.75
C THR A 29 -11.88 5.69 -9.53
N PHE A 30 -10.64 5.23 -9.47
CA PHE A 30 -9.68 5.56 -8.42
C PHE A 30 -9.29 7.04 -8.45
N MET A 31 -8.96 7.58 -9.63
CA MET A 31 -8.62 9.00 -9.79
C MET A 31 -9.79 9.92 -9.37
N ALA A 32 -11.02 9.52 -9.67
CA ALA A 32 -12.23 10.22 -9.25
C ALA A 32 -12.57 10.05 -7.74
N GLY A 33 -11.79 9.28 -6.97
CA GLY A 33 -12.06 9.01 -5.57
C GLY A 33 -13.33 8.19 -5.32
N LYS A 34 -13.84 7.50 -6.34
CA LYS A 34 -15.09 6.69 -6.28
C LYS A 34 -14.83 5.23 -5.90
N VAL A 35 -13.82 5.00 -5.07
CA VAL A 35 -13.46 3.71 -4.49
C VAL A 35 -13.76 3.71 -2.99
N ALA A 36 -13.69 2.55 -2.34
CA ALA A 36 -13.86 2.51 -0.89
C ALA A 36 -12.80 3.39 -0.22
N TYR A 37 -13.19 4.06 0.87
CA TYR A 37 -12.39 5.08 1.58
C TYR A 37 -12.11 6.39 0.82
N GLY A 38 -12.64 6.57 -0.39
CA GLY A 38 -12.65 7.86 -1.09
C GLY A 38 -11.35 8.20 -1.83
N SER A 39 -11.03 9.50 -1.88
CA SER A 39 -9.85 10.01 -2.59
C SER A 39 -8.56 9.66 -1.87
N TRP A 40 -7.67 8.92 -2.55
CA TRP A 40 -6.33 8.61 -2.04
C TRP A 40 -5.51 9.89 -1.78
N TYR A 41 -5.64 10.89 -2.65
CA TYR A 41 -4.91 12.16 -2.54
C TYR A 41 -5.28 12.91 -1.26
N GLU A 42 -6.58 13.05 -0.99
CA GLU A 42 -7.08 13.69 0.23
C GLU A 42 -6.67 12.88 1.47
N HIS A 43 -6.73 11.55 1.39
CA HIS A 43 -6.36 10.67 2.48
C HIS A 43 -4.90 10.86 2.90
N VAL A 44 -3.95 10.76 1.96
CA VAL A 44 -2.51 10.87 2.29
C VAL A 44 -2.13 12.29 2.72
N ARG A 45 -2.67 13.32 2.06
CA ARG A 45 -2.41 14.72 2.43
C ARG A 45 -2.97 15.07 3.79
N GLY A 46 -4.22 14.69 4.07
CA GLY A 46 -4.86 14.98 5.36
C GLY A 46 -4.15 14.33 6.54
N TRP A 47 -3.59 13.13 6.38
CA TRP A 47 -2.74 12.51 7.42
C TRP A 47 -1.35 13.13 7.51
N TRP A 48 -0.79 13.55 6.39
CA TRP A 48 0.51 14.23 6.35
C TRP A 48 0.48 15.58 7.05
N GLU A 49 -0.58 16.37 6.88
CA GLU A 49 -0.75 17.65 7.59
C GLU A 49 -0.93 17.42 9.10
N LYS A 50 -1.75 16.44 9.49
CA LYS A 50 -2.01 16.09 10.90
C LYS A 50 -0.78 15.59 11.67
N LYS A 51 0.28 15.16 10.99
CA LYS A 51 1.52 14.71 11.65
C LYS A 51 2.18 15.82 12.48
N GLN A 52 1.90 17.09 12.17
CA GLN A 52 2.45 18.24 12.91
C GLN A 52 1.66 18.52 14.20
N GLU A 53 0.39 18.12 14.25
CA GLU A 53 -0.53 18.45 15.36
C GLU A 53 -0.68 17.30 16.36
N LYS A 54 -0.40 16.07 15.93
CA LYS A 54 -0.63 14.85 16.71
C LYS A 54 0.68 14.09 16.90
N GLN A 55 0.74 13.28 17.97
CA GLN A 55 1.76 12.23 18.08
C GLN A 55 1.45 11.14 17.05
N LEU A 56 1.93 11.34 15.82
CA LEU A 56 1.70 10.47 14.69
C LEU A 56 3.03 10.15 14.02
N LEU A 57 3.31 8.86 13.82
CA LEU A 57 4.42 8.40 13.00
C LEU A 57 3.92 8.13 11.59
N TYR A 58 4.35 8.96 10.64
CA TYR A 58 4.05 8.76 9.21
C TYR A 58 5.18 7.94 8.57
N LEU A 59 4.83 6.83 7.92
CA LEU A 59 5.77 5.88 7.30
C LEU A 59 5.43 5.70 5.82
N PHE A 60 6.44 5.34 5.03
CA PHE A 60 6.29 5.01 3.62
C PHE A 60 6.54 3.52 3.41
N TYR A 61 5.73 2.92 2.52
CA TYR A 61 5.91 1.51 2.16
C TYR A 61 7.28 1.29 1.52
N GLU A 62 7.71 2.23 0.70
CA GLU A 62 8.96 2.20 -0.04
C GLU A 62 10.17 2.25 0.90
N ASP A 63 10.12 3.06 1.96
CA ASP A 63 11.17 3.09 2.98
C ASP A 63 11.25 1.75 3.74
N MET A 64 10.10 1.14 4.07
CA MET A 64 10.08 -0.20 4.69
C MET A 64 10.62 -1.29 3.76
N LYS A 65 10.53 -1.10 2.44
CA LYS A 65 11.12 -2.01 1.46
C LYS A 65 12.62 -1.80 1.32
N LYS A 66 13.07 -0.56 1.37
CA LYS A 66 14.46 -0.16 1.17
C LYS A 66 15.34 -0.44 2.39
N ASP A 67 14.89 -0.05 3.58
CA ASP A 67 15.59 -0.29 4.84
C ASP A 67 14.57 -0.66 5.96
N PRO A 68 14.12 -1.91 6.00
CA PRO A 68 13.15 -2.36 7.01
C PRO A 68 13.71 -2.25 8.43
N GLN A 69 15.02 -2.35 8.63
CA GLN A 69 15.64 -2.26 9.95
C GLN A 69 15.53 -0.83 10.49
N GLN A 70 15.84 0.17 9.67
CA GLN A 70 15.69 1.57 10.04
C GLN A 70 14.23 1.91 10.40
N GLU A 71 13.27 1.45 9.59
CA GLU A 71 11.86 1.74 9.85
C GLU A 71 11.32 0.99 11.08
N VAL A 72 11.76 -0.24 11.36
CA VAL A 72 11.45 -0.93 12.63
C VAL A 72 12.02 -0.17 13.83
N GLN A 73 13.26 0.32 13.76
CA GLN A 73 13.84 1.13 14.83
C GLN A 73 13.07 2.45 15.04
N LYS A 74 12.59 3.06 13.97
CA LYS A 74 11.74 4.27 14.02
C LYS A 74 10.42 4.00 14.75
N ILE A 75 9.77 2.86 14.46
CA ILE A 75 8.56 2.41 15.15
C ILE A 75 8.85 2.16 16.63
N LEU A 76 9.94 1.45 16.97
CA LEU A 76 10.32 1.17 18.36
C LEU A 76 10.55 2.45 19.17
N ARG A 77 11.28 3.43 18.59
CA ARG A 77 11.47 4.75 19.21
C ARG A 77 10.16 5.48 19.43
N PHE A 78 9.26 5.47 18.45
CA PHE A 78 7.94 6.09 18.57
C PHE A 78 7.08 5.44 19.67
N LEU A 79 7.18 4.12 19.83
CA LEU A 79 6.50 3.37 20.89
C LEU A 79 7.20 3.47 22.27
N GLY A 80 8.35 4.15 22.36
CA GLY A 80 9.14 4.23 23.59
C GLY A 80 9.68 2.86 24.04
N LYS A 81 10.02 1.98 23.10
CA LYS A 81 10.50 0.62 23.37
C LYS A 81 11.98 0.49 23.02
N GLU A 82 12.74 -0.02 23.98
CA GLU A 82 14.09 -0.53 23.75
C GLU A 82 14.03 -2.06 23.77
N VAL A 83 14.59 -2.68 22.74
CA VAL A 83 14.60 -4.14 22.58
C VAL A 83 15.99 -4.59 22.12
N ALA A 84 16.34 -5.83 22.44
CA ALA A 84 17.61 -6.41 22.01
C ALA A 84 17.66 -6.56 20.48
N GLU A 85 18.86 -6.49 19.90
CA GLU A 85 19.08 -6.66 18.46
C GLU A 85 18.50 -7.99 17.92
N GLU A 86 18.58 -9.06 18.71
CA GLU A 86 17.96 -10.35 18.38
C GLU A 86 16.44 -10.23 18.19
N THR A 87 15.78 -9.41 19.01
CA THR A 87 14.33 -9.16 18.87
C THR A 87 14.04 -8.38 17.59
N VAL A 88 14.87 -7.40 17.24
CA VAL A 88 14.76 -6.68 15.95
C VAL A 88 14.93 -7.65 14.78
N ALA A 89 15.94 -8.51 14.81
CA ALA A 89 16.17 -9.52 13.79
C ALA A 89 14.97 -10.48 13.62
N ARG A 90 14.35 -10.89 14.74
CA ARG A 90 13.13 -11.71 14.73
C ARG A 90 11.95 -10.97 14.11
N ILE A 91 11.75 -9.70 14.44
CA ILE A 91 10.70 -8.87 13.81
C ILE A 91 10.91 -8.86 12.30
N LEU A 92 12.11 -8.49 11.85
CA LEU A 92 12.45 -8.41 10.42
C LEU A 92 12.20 -9.74 9.68
N HIS A 93 12.58 -10.86 10.29
CA HIS A 93 12.33 -12.18 9.73
C HIS A 93 10.83 -12.48 9.60
N HIS A 94 10.08 -12.36 10.70
CA HIS A 94 8.66 -12.72 10.75
C HIS A 94 7.76 -11.77 9.94
N THR A 95 8.13 -10.50 9.79
CA THR A 95 7.39 -9.53 8.97
C THR A 95 7.89 -9.46 7.53
N SER A 96 8.85 -10.31 7.14
CA SER A 96 9.25 -10.39 5.73
C SER A 96 8.09 -10.93 4.90
N PHE A 97 7.99 -10.48 3.64
CA PHE A 97 6.91 -10.88 2.75
C PHE A 97 6.83 -12.40 2.56
N GLN A 98 7.98 -13.08 2.47
CA GLN A 98 8.03 -14.53 2.29
C GLN A 98 7.49 -15.29 3.50
N GLU A 99 7.81 -14.83 4.72
CA GLU A 99 7.31 -15.46 5.94
C GLU A 99 5.83 -15.14 6.19
N MET A 100 5.42 -13.89 5.99
CA MET A 100 4.00 -13.52 6.10
C MET A 100 3.12 -14.27 5.10
N ARG A 101 3.61 -14.53 3.88
CA ARG A 101 2.86 -15.29 2.86
C ARG A 101 2.56 -16.73 3.29
N LYS A 102 3.45 -17.35 4.07
CA LYS A 102 3.27 -18.71 4.60
C LYS A 102 2.43 -18.74 5.88
N ASN A 103 2.22 -17.60 6.53
CA ASN A 103 1.59 -17.52 7.84
C ASN A 103 0.05 -17.37 7.71
N PRO A 104 -0.74 -18.38 8.14
CA PRO A 104 -2.21 -18.32 8.07
C PRO A 104 -2.84 -17.18 8.88
N ALA A 105 -2.12 -16.64 9.87
CA ALA A 105 -2.56 -15.49 10.66
C ALA A 105 -2.38 -14.14 9.93
N ALA A 106 -1.65 -14.11 8.81
CA ALA A 106 -1.33 -12.89 8.07
C ALA A 106 -1.74 -12.93 6.59
N ASN A 107 -1.83 -14.12 5.99
CA ASN A 107 -2.04 -14.26 4.55
C ASN A 107 -3.51 -14.27 4.10
N TYR A 108 -4.46 -14.27 5.06
CA TYR A 108 -5.92 -14.29 4.85
C TYR A 108 -6.49 -15.56 4.23
N GLU A 109 -5.72 -16.63 4.03
CA GLU A 109 -6.22 -17.88 3.42
C GLU A 109 -7.23 -18.64 4.31
N THR A 110 -7.33 -18.27 5.58
CA THR A 110 -8.37 -18.79 6.51
C THR A 110 -9.72 -18.11 6.31
N VAL A 111 -9.80 -17.01 5.55
CA VAL A 111 -11.05 -16.34 5.22
C VAL A 111 -11.81 -17.16 4.16
N PRO A 112 -13.13 -17.38 4.34
CA PRO A 112 -13.93 -18.13 3.36
C PRO A 112 -13.85 -17.56 1.95
N THR A 113 -13.83 -18.43 0.94
CA THR A 113 -13.81 -18.06 -0.49
C THR A 113 -15.01 -17.20 -0.92
N THR A 114 -16.13 -17.31 -0.21
CA THR A 114 -17.31 -16.45 -0.40
C THR A 114 -17.08 -14.99 -0.02
N LEU A 115 -16.02 -14.70 0.75
CA LEU A 115 -15.61 -13.34 1.13
C LEU A 115 -14.32 -12.93 0.40
N MET A 116 -13.33 -13.82 0.32
CA MET A 116 -12.04 -13.57 -0.32
C MET A 116 -11.62 -14.77 -1.18
N ASP A 117 -11.61 -14.59 -2.49
CA ASP A 117 -11.31 -15.64 -3.46
C ASP A 117 -9.85 -15.55 -3.93
N HIS A 118 -8.98 -16.21 -3.17
CA HIS A 118 -7.54 -16.23 -3.41
C HIS A 118 -7.14 -16.90 -4.75
N SER A 119 -8.06 -17.60 -5.43
CA SER A 119 -7.80 -18.16 -6.77
C SER A 119 -7.73 -17.09 -7.87
N LEU A 120 -8.42 -15.96 -7.67
CA LEU A 120 -8.35 -14.79 -8.56
C LEU A 120 -7.10 -13.96 -8.30
N SER A 121 -6.83 -13.69 -7.02
CA SER A 121 -5.59 -13.04 -6.59
C SER A 121 -5.35 -13.33 -5.10
N PRO A 122 -4.14 -13.75 -4.71
CA PRO A 122 -3.82 -13.90 -3.30
C PRO A 122 -3.69 -12.52 -2.63
N PHE A 123 -4.12 -12.41 -1.37
CA PHE A 123 -4.01 -11.17 -0.59
C PHE A 123 -2.55 -10.64 -0.52
N LEU A 124 -1.60 -11.52 -0.17
CA LEU A 124 -0.17 -11.24 -0.27
C LEU A 124 0.33 -11.55 -1.69
N ARG A 125 0.09 -10.63 -2.62
CA ARG A 125 0.31 -10.81 -4.07
C ARG A 125 1.78 -10.79 -4.52
N LYS A 126 2.43 -9.61 -4.44
CA LYS A 126 3.85 -9.45 -4.85
C LYS A 126 4.74 -8.79 -3.80
N GLY A 127 4.22 -7.84 -3.03
CA GLY A 127 4.98 -7.19 -1.96
C GLY A 127 6.25 -6.46 -2.42
N ILE A 128 6.16 -5.76 -3.56
CA ILE A 128 7.25 -4.99 -4.19
C ILE A 128 6.78 -3.56 -4.48
N SER A 129 7.73 -2.64 -4.60
CA SER A 129 7.51 -1.31 -5.18
C SER A 129 7.82 -1.34 -6.68
N GLY A 130 7.07 -0.59 -7.48
CA GLY A 130 7.25 -0.48 -8.93
C GLY A 130 6.46 -1.47 -9.77
N ASP A 131 5.55 -2.26 -9.19
CA ASP A 131 4.76 -3.23 -9.96
C ASP A 131 3.80 -2.56 -10.95
N TRP A 132 3.43 -1.31 -10.71
CA TRP A 132 2.65 -0.49 -11.62
C TRP A 132 3.19 -0.46 -13.05
N LYS A 133 4.52 -0.56 -13.23
CA LYS A 133 5.17 -0.60 -14.55
C LYS A 133 4.74 -1.80 -15.41
N ASN A 134 4.35 -2.90 -14.77
CA ASN A 134 3.89 -4.11 -15.46
C ASN A 134 2.41 -4.03 -15.87
N HIS A 135 1.72 -2.94 -15.52
CA HIS A 135 0.26 -2.84 -15.61
C HIS A 135 -0.20 -1.59 -16.37
N PHE A 136 0.43 -0.45 -16.09
CA PHE A 136 0.05 0.82 -16.71
C PHE A 136 0.61 0.86 -18.14
N THR A 137 -0.23 1.23 -19.10
CA THR A 137 0.26 1.65 -20.41
C THR A 137 0.97 3.01 -20.28
N VAL A 138 1.78 3.37 -21.28
CA VAL A 138 2.45 4.69 -21.31
C VAL A 138 1.42 5.82 -21.21
N ALA A 139 0.33 5.73 -21.98
CA ALA A 139 -0.74 6.73 -21.96
C ALA A 139 -1.47 6.81 -20.60
N GLN A 140 -1.73 5.68 -19.96
CA GLN A 140 -2.31 5.66 -18.60
C GLN A 140 -1.35 6.28 -17.58
N ASN A 141 -0.06 6.02 -17.73
CA ASN A 141 0.96 6.58 -16.86
C ASN A 141 1.02 8.12 -16.97
N GLU A 142 1.09 8.64 -18.19
CA GLU A 142 1.13 10.08 -18.46
C GLU A 142 -0.12 10.79 -17.94
N CYS A 143 -1.31 10.23 -18.22
CA CYS A 143 -2.58 10.74 -17.71
C CYS A 143 -2.60 10.77 -16.17
N PHE A 144 -2.20 9.67 -15.53
CA PHE A 144 -2.15 9.59 -14.07
C PHE A 144 -1.13 10.57 -13.48
N ASP A 145 0.03 10.75 -14.10
CA ASP A 145 1.07 11.68 -13.62
C ASP A 145 0.60 13.13 -13.67
N GLN A 146 -0.08 13.54 -14.74
CA GLN A 146 -0.69 14.86 -14.82
C GLN A 146 -1.74 15.05 -13.71
N HIS A 147 -2.67 14.10 -13.58
CA HIS A 147 -3.70 14.14 -12.55
C HIS A 147 -3.11 14.20 -11.13
N TYR A 148 -2.07 13.40 -10.87
CA TYR A 148 -1.35 13.37 -9.60
C TYR A 148 -0.70 14.72 -9.29
N GLN A 149 -0.03 15.35 -10.27
CA GLN A 149 0.60 16.66 -10.08
C GLN A 149 -0.41 17.73 -9.70
N GLU A 150 -1.58 17.76 -10.35
CA GLU A 150 -2.65 18.69 -10.04
C GLU A 150 -3.19 18.50 -8.61
N HIS A 151 -3.42 17.26 -8.19
CA HIS A 151 -4.02 16.96 -6.87
C HIS A 151 -3.03 17.05 -5.70
N MET A 152 -1.74 16.86 -5.98
CA MET A 152 -0.68 16.95 -4.97
C MET A 152 0.01 18.32 -4.97
N ALA A 153 -0.39 19.24 -5.86
CA ALA A 153 0.13 20.59 -5.91
C ALA A 153 0.02 21.29 -4.55
N GLY A 154 1.10 21.98 -4.16
CA GLY A 154 1.21 22.70 -2.90
C GLY A 154 1.51 21.82 -1.67
N SER A 155 1.61 20.51 -1.82
CA SER A 155 2.08 19.61 -0.75
C SER A 155 3.59 19.38 -0.83
N ASP A 156 4.26 19.34 0.33
CA ASP A 156 5.64 18.90 0.48
C ASP A 156 5.77 17.37 0.65
N LEU A 157 4.66 16.64 0.53
CA LEU A 157 4.63 15.18 0.56
C LEU A 157 5.17 14.62 -0.76
N HIS A 158 6.22 13.80 -0.65
CA HIS A 158 6.85 13.16 -1.81
C HIS A 158 6.85 11.64 -1.64
N PHE A 159 6.46 10.93 -2.70
CA PHE A 159 6.46 9.48 -2.76
C PHE A 159 7.55 9.00 -3.70
N GLN A 160 8.23 7.93 -3.29
CA GLN A 160 9.11 7.18 -4.17
C GLN A 160 8.24 6.27 -5.04
N MET A 161 8.45 6.30 -6.35
CA MET A 161 7.69 5.44 -7.28
C MET A 161 8.36 4.07 -7.46
N GLU A 162 9.56 3.92 -6.90
CA GLU A 162 10.50 2.81 -7.00
C GLU A 162 11.38 2.83 -5.74
N ALA A 163 11.70 1.65 -5.21
CA ALA A 163 12.56 1.48 -4.02
C ALA A 163 13.91 0.87 -4.40
#